data_AF-A0AA39LYR6-F1
#
_entry.id   AF-A0AA39LYR6-F1
#
_cell.length_a   1.000
_cell.length_b   1.000
_cell.length_c   1.000
_cell.angle_alpha   90.00
_cell.angle_beta   90.00
_cell.angle_gamma   90.00
#
_symmetry.space_group_name_H-M   'P 1'
#
loop_
_entity.id
_entity.type
_entity.pdbx_description
1 polymer ?
#
loop_
_entity_poly.entity_id
_entity_poly.type
_entity_poly.pdbx_seq_one_letter_code
_entity_poly.pdbx_strand_id
1 'polypeptide(L)'
;MDSLDDAARTIQLAWRRYRGKEMAEIQKMLDSLTTREEEEPKIDSILRSNDALIERLESLRRSRAYETMKYEQIVNMPSGDASSYLERESRRPESEKVILTPMERLARADWERTRNEAAKKIQKVMRLNVKRAQEGRIKQKWTEFEGLKRVELLGKVAERLGGKYVLRRTDLETVRFKIASKDLGLDSDICEFARRERLIKSLKNNMNTLKEIRNMDILLEKGDSLSRTPFGGLRGVAKGQQLFEQKMEKLEIENLKEEFKDLR
;
A
#
# COMPACT_ATOMS: atom_id res chain seq x y z
N MET A 1 -45.02 -44.11 10.19
CA MET A 1 -44.66 -42.79 9.62
C MET A 1 -43.78 -41.97 10.56
N ASP A 2 -43.53 -42.41 11.80
CA ASP A 2 -42.86 -41.60 12.83
C ASP A 2 -41.33 -41.45 12.70
N SER A 3 -40.67 -42.29 11.88
CA SER A 3 -39.21 -42.29 11.74
C SER A 3 -38.65 -41.13 10.90
N LEU A 4 -39.44 -40.57 9.97
CA LEU A 4 -39.02 -39.46 9.11
C LEU A 4 -39.08 -38.11 9.84
N ASP A 5 -40.06 -37.93 10.72
CA ASP A 5 -40.20 -36.73 11.54
C ASP A 5 -39.10 -36.60 12.61
N ASP A 6 -38.61 -37.73 13.12
CA ASP A 6 -37.53 -37.76 14.11
C ASP A 6 -36.17 -37.40 13.48
N ALA A 7 -35.92 -37.86 12.25
CA ALA A 7 -34.75 -37.48 11.46
C ALA A 7 -34.75 -35.97 11.13
N ALA A 8 -35.91 -35.42 10.74
CA ALA A 8 -36.05 -33.99 10.43
C ALA A 8 -35.80 -33.10 11.67
N ARG A 9 -36.30 -33.49 12.85
CA ARG A 9 -36.02 -32.79 14.11
C ARG A 9 -34.54 -32.83 14.48
N THR A 10 -33.89 -33.97 14.27
CA THR A 10 -32.46 -34.14 14.58
C THR A 10 -31.58 -33.23 13.70
N ILE A 11 -31.91 -33.14 12.41
CA ILE A 11 -31.23 -32.23 11.46
C ILE A 11 -31.44 -30.76 11.85
N GLN A 12 -32.66 -30.37 12.23
CA GLN A 12 -32.94 -29.00 12.65
C GLN A 12 -32.20 -28.60 13.94
N LEU A 13 -32.11 -29.50 14.93
CA LEU A 13 -31.37 -29.26 16.17
C LEU A 13 -29.86 -29.19 15.92
N ALA A 14 -29.33 -30.05 15.05
CA ALA A 14 -27.93 -30.00 14.63
C ALA A 14 -27.61 -28.68 13.92
N TRP A 15 -28.51 -28.20 13.05
CA TRP A 15 -28.34 -26.94 12.32
C TRP A 15 -28.38 -25.72 13.25
N ARG A 16 -29.27 -25.71 14.26
CA ARG A 16 -29.31 -24.65 15.28
C ARG A 16 -28.03 -24.63 16.14
N ARG A 17 -27.51 -25.81 16.52
CA ARG A 17 -26.24 -25.92 17.25
C ARG A 17 -25.04 -25.49 16.40
N TYR A 18 -25.03 -25.82 15.11
CA TYR A 18 -23.99 -25.41 14.17
C TYR A 18 -23.99 -23.88 14.01
N ARG A 19 -25.15 -23.27 13.74
CA ARG A 19 -25.31 -21.80 13.67
C ARG A 19 -24.91 -21.10 14.97
N GLY A 20 -25.24 -21.68 16.14
CA GLY A 20 -24.82 -21.14 17.43
C GLY A 20 -23.29 -21.16 17.63
N LYS A 21 -22.62 -22.23 17.19
CA LYS A 21 -21.15 -22.33 17.23
C LYS A 21 -20.47 -21.37 16.24
N GLU A 22 -20.99 -21.29 15.02
CA GLU A 22 -20.48 -20.41 13.97
C GLU A 22 -20.60 -18.93 14.37
N MET A 23 -21.75 -18.52 14.95
CA MET A 23 -21.93 -17.17 15.48
C MET A 23 -20.99 -16.87 16.66
N ALA A 24 -20.73 -17.85 17.53
CA ALA A 24 -19.77 -17.68 18.63
C ALA A 24 -18.31 -17.57 18.14
N GLU A 25 -17.94 -18.29 17.07
CA GLU A 25 -16.63 -18.16 16.42
C GLU A 25 -16.49 -16.81 15.69
N ILE A 26 -17.53 -16.36 15.00
CA ILE A 26 -17.58 -15.03 14.37
C ILE A 26 -17.44 -13.94 15.44
N GLN A 27 -18.13 -14.06 16.57
CA GLN A 27 -18.02 -13.10 17.67
C GLN A 27 -16.60 -13.06 18.25
N LYS A 28 -15.98 -14.22 18.49
CA LYS A 28 -14.58 -14.30 18.94
C LYS A 28 -13.60 -13.67 17.93
N MET A 29 -13.82 -13.86 16.63
CA MET A 29 -13.02 -13.22 15.59
C MET A 29 -13.21 -11.71 15.60
N LEU A 30 -14.44 -11.22 15.76
CA LEU A 30 -14.73 -9.79 15.88
C LEU A 30 -14.02 -9.18 17.09
N ASP A 31 -14.11 -9.81 18.25
CA ASP A 31 -13.50 -9.35 19.50
C ASP A 31 -11.95 -9.34 19.40
N SER A 32 -11.36 -10.27 18.64
CA SER A 32 -9.92 -10.28 18.36
C SER A 32 -9.47 -9.20 17.37
N LEU A 33 -10.38 -8.73 16.51
CA LEU A 33 -10.10 -7.67 15.54
C LEU A 33 -10.21 -6.30 16.20
N THR A 34 -11.20 -6.09 17.07
CA THR A 34 -11.39 -4.85 17.84
C THR A 34 -10.27 -4.61 18.85
N THR A 35 -9.84 -5.64 19.57
CA THR A 35 -8.67 -5.54 20.48
C THR A 35 -7.38 -5.17 19.73
N ARG A 36 -7.23 -5.64 18.48
CA ARG A 36 -6.08 -5.31 17.64
C ARG A 36 -6.11 -3.86 17.13
N GLU A 37 -7.29 -3.34 16.77
CA GLU A 37 -7.48 -1.93 16.39
C GLU A 37 -7.17 -0.97 17.55
N GLU A 38 -7.42 -1.37 18.80
CA GLU A 38 -7.09 -0.56 19.99
C GLU A 38 -5.59 -0.60 20.37
N GLU A 39 -4.87 -1.65 20.00
CA GLU A 39 -3.44 -1.82 20.29
C GLU A 39 -2.52 -1.13 19.27
N GLU A 40 -2.92 -1.06 18.00
CA GLU A 40 -2.18 -0.36 16.94
C GLU A 40 -1.81 1.11 17.29
N PRO A 41 -2.72 1.97 17.78
CA PRO A 41 -2.37 3.35 18.13
C PRO A 41 -1.41 3.45 19.31
N LYS A 42 -1.44 2.49 20.25
CA LYS A 42 -0.48 2.42 21.36
C LYS A 42 0.92 2.05 20.87
N ILE A 43 1.01 1.07 19.97
CA ILE A 43 2.28 0.65 19.36
C ILE A 43 2.87 1.81 18.54
N ASP A 44 2.06 2.49 17.73
CA ASP A 44 2.50 3.65 16.96
C ASP A 44 3.00 4.80 17.84
N SER A 45 2.32 5.06 18.97
CA SER A 45 2.76 6.06 19.94
C SER A 45 4.11 5.71 20.56
N ILE A 46 4.35 4.43 20.88
CA ILE A 46 5.61 3.94 21.44
C ILE A 46 6.74 4.00 20.40
N LEU A 47 6.45 3.67 19.14
CA LEU A 47 7.45 3.75 18.07
C LEU A 47 7.88 5.20 17.84
N ARG A 48 6.94 6.16 17.80
CA ARG A 48 7.25 7.58 17.68
C ARG A 48 8.07 8.12 18.84
N SER A 49 7.76 7.71 20.07
CA SER A 49 8.53 8.13 21.24
C SER A 49 9.94 7.55 21.23
N ASN A 50 10.10 6.29 20.80
CA ASN A 50 11.40 5.67 20.60
C ASN A 50 12.23 6.36 19.51
N ASP A 51 11.62 6.72 18.38
CA ASP A 51 12.31 7.45 17.31
C ASP A 51 12.85 8.80 17.81
N ALA A 52 12.06 9.54 18.59
CA ALA A 52 12.50 10.79 19.20
C ALA A 52 13.65 10.59 20.22
N LEU A 53 13.61 9.49 20.99
CA LEU A 53 14.69 9.15 21.92
C LEU A 53 15.98 8.78 21.18
N ILE A 54 15.89 8.02 20.09
CA ILE A 54 17.02 7.66 19.23
C ILE A 54 17.65 8.93 18.64
N GLU A 55 16.84 9.83 18.10
CA GLU A 55 17.31 11.08 17.50
C GLU A 55 18.04 11.97 18.53
N ARG A 56 17.50 12.04 19.76
CA ARG A 56 18.15 12.74 20.88
C ARG A 56 19.47 12.09 21.29
N LEU A 57 19.53 10.76 21.33
CA LEU A 57 20.75 10.00 21.62
C LEU A 57 21.82 10.23 20.55
N GLU A 58 21.44 10.24 19.28
CA GLU A 58 22.34 10.55 18.17
C GLU A 58 22.83 11.99 18.21
N SER A 59 21.99 12.94 18.62
CA SER A 59 22.41 14.34 18.84
C SER A 59 23.45 14.44 19.95
N LEU A 60 23.25 13.76 21.08
CA LEU A 60 24.20 13.75 22.20
C LEU A 60 25.53 13.11 21.82
N ARG A 61 25.50 12.00 21.05
CA ARG A 61 26.71 11.36 20.53
C ARG A 61 27.52 12.31 19.64
N ARG A 62 26.85 12.99 18.70
CA ARG A 62 27.48 13.99 17.81
C ARG A 62 28.10 15.16 18.59
N SER A 63 27.37 15.70 19.56
CA SER A 63 27.86 16.79 20.42
C SER A 63 29.09 16.37 21.22
N ARG A 64 29.08 15.16 21.79
CA ARG A 64 30.23 14.62 22.53
C ARG A 64 31.44 14.41 21.63
N ALA A 65 31.26 13.84 20.44
CA ALA A 65 32.35 13.61 19.50
C ALA A 65 33.01 14.92 19.04
N TYR A 66 32.20 15.95 18.79
CA TYR A 66 32.68 17.28 18.46
C TYR A 66 33.53 17.90 19.60
N GLU A 67 33.05 17.84 20.83
CA GLU A 67 33.81 18.31 22.00
C GLU A 67 35.13 17.55 22.15
N THR A 68 35.12 16.22 22.02
CA THR A 68 36.35 15.41 22.06
C THR A 68 37.34 15.84 20.98
N MET A 69 36.91 16.00 19.73
CA MET A 69 37.75 16.47 18.63
C MET A 69 38.32 17.87 18.91
N LYS A 70 37.51 18.77 19.47
CA LYS A 70 37.94 20.12 19.84
C LYS A 70 39.03 20.09 20.90
N TYR A 71 38.89 19.27 21.95
CA TYR A 71 39.93 19.11 22.97
C TYR A 71 41.20 18.47 22.41
N GLU A 72 41.08 17.43 21.58
CA GLU A 72 42.23 16.80 20.92
C GLU A 72 42.99 17.80 20.04
N GLN A 73 42.27 18.67 19.32
CA GLN A 73 42.89 19.70 18.48
C GLN A 73 43.60 20.78 19.32
N ILE A 74 43.04 21.17 20.47
CA ILE A 74 43.69 22.09 21.41
C ILE A 74 44.94 21.48 22.04
N VAL A 75 44.91 20.18 22.37
CA VAL A 75 46.07 19.48 22.94
C VAL A 75 47.22 19.38 21.94
N ASN A 76 46.93 19.22 20.65
CA ASN A 76 47.92 19.03 19.60
C ASN A 76 48.41 20.33 18.95
N MET A 77 47.86 21.50 19.32
CA MET A 77 48.24 22.77 18.72
C MET A 77 49.21 23.59 19.59
N PRO A 78 50.04 24.48 19.00
CA PRO A 78 50.90 25.37 19.78
C PRO A 78 50.10 26.27 20.72
N SER A 79 50.57 26.46 21.95
CA SER A 79 49.84 27.20 23.00
C SER A 79 49.47 28.63 22.61
N GLY A 80 50.27 29.28 21.75
CA GLY A 80 49.98 30.63 21.25
C GLY A 80 48.77 30.69 20.31
N ASP A 81 48.43 29.58 19.66
CA ASP A 81 47.36 29.52 18.67
C ASP A 81 46.01 29.10 19.29
N ALA A 82 46.03 28.50 20.49
CA ALA A 82 44.84 27.97 21.17
C ALA A 82 43.75 29.03 21.40
N SER A 83 44.13 30.25 21.80
CA SER A 83 43.17 31.35 22.01
C SER A 83 42.49 31.77 20.71
N SER A 84 43.24 31.86 19.61
CA SER A 84 42.68 32.25 18.30
C SER A 84 41.76 31.16 17.72
N TYR A 85 42.08 29.89 17.97
CA TYR A 85 41.24 28.76 17.62
C TYR A 85 39.93 28.72 18.41
N LEU A 86 39.98 28.95 19.73
CA LEU A 86 38.78 29.02 20.57
C LEU A 86 37.85 30.17 20.16
N GLU A 87 38.40 31.34 19.83
CA GLU A 87 37.61 32.46 19.30
C GLU A 87 36.95 32.12 17.96
N ARG A 88 37.68 31.47 17.04
CA ARG A 88 37.14 31.04 15.75
C ARG A 88 36.03 30.01 15.92
N GLU A 89 36.23 29.02 16.79
CA GLU A 89 35.23 27.98 17.06
C GLU A 89 34.00 28.50 17.81
N SER A 90 34.14 29.53 18.64
CA SER A 90 32.99 30.19 19.31
C SER A 90 32.04 30.86 18.33
N ARG A 91 32.55 31.30 17.17
CA ARG A 91 31.79 31.98 16.10
C ARG A 91 31.22 31.02 15.06
N ARG A 92 31.55 29.73 15.14
CA ARG A 92 31.13 28.73 14.17
C ARG A 92 29.63 28.44 14.33
N PRO A 93 28.83 28.41 13.25
CA PRO A 93 27.41 28.12 13.34
C PRO A 93 27.15 26.66 13.75
N GLU A 94 26.08 26.42 14.51
CA GLU A 94 25.72 25.09 15.06
C GLU A 94 25.57 24.01 13.99
N SER A 95 25.16 24.39 12.77
CA SER A 95 25.06 23.50 11.60
C SER A 95 26.42 22.98 11.11
N GLU A 96 27.50 23.72 11.34
CA GLU A 96 28.87 23.33 10.96
C GLU A 96 29.63 22.59 12.07
N LYS A 97 29.13 22.64 13.31
CA LYS A 97 29.65 21.85 14.44
C LYS A 97 29.27 20.37 14.34
N VAL A 98 28.44 20.00 13.36
CA VAL A 98 28.12 18.62 13.01
C VAL A 98 29.25 18.03 12.16
N ILE A 99 30.37 17.72 12.80
CA ILE A 99 31.46 17.01 12.15
C ILE A 99 31.18 15.52 12.32
N LEU A 100 30.71 14.87 11.24
CA LEU A 100 30.81 13.42 11.15
C LEU A 100 32.30 13.08 11.02
N THR A 101 32.90 12.70 12.13
CA THR A 101 34.26 12.16 12.15
C THR A 101 34.35 10.98 11.15
N PRO A 102 35.52 10.71 10.55
CA PRO A 102 35.68 9.57 9.65
C PRO A 102 35.17 8.25 10.26
N MET A 103 35.36 8.07 11.58
CA MET A 103 34.83 6.94 12.35
C MET A 103 33.30 6.92 12.43
N GLU A 104 32.63 8.06 12.64
CA GLU A 104 31.16 8.11 12.65
C GLU A 104 30.55 7.90 11.26
N ARG A 105 31.24 8.32 10.18
CA ARG A 105 30.82 7.98 8.81
C ARG A 105 30.91 6.47 8.57
N LEU A 106 31.99 5.84 9.02
CA LEU A 106 32.17 4.40 8.93
C LEU A 106 31.08 3.65 9.72
N ALA A 107 30.85 4.08 10.96
CA ALA A 107 29.82 3.50 11.83
C ALA A 107 28.41 3.66 11.25
N ARG A 108 28.10 4.81 10.64
CA ARG A 108 26.81 5.03 9.96
C ARG A 108 26.67 4.12 8.73
N ALA A 109 27.73 3.99 7.92
CA ALA A 109 27.73 3.10 6.76
C ALA A 109 27.54 1.61 7.16
N ASP A 110 28.16 1.17 8.25
CA ASP A 110 27.98 -0.19 8.78
C ASP A 110 26.58 -0.39 9.37
N TRP A 111 26.02 0.62 10.04
CA TRP A 111 24.65 0.58 10.53
C TRP A 111 23.63 0.52 9.38
N GLU A 112 23.82 1.31 8.32
CA GLU A 112 22.99 1.24 7.12
C GLU A 112 23.11 -0.11 6.41
N ARG A 113 24.33 -0.69 6.34
CA ARG A 113 24.55 -2.02 5.77
C ARG A 113 23.78 -3.08 6.55
N THR A 114 23.92 -3.11 7.87
CA THR A 114 23.23 -4.07 8.75
C THR A 114 21.71 -3.90 8.69
N ARG A 115 21.21 -2.66 8.67
CA ARG A 115 19.78 -2.36 8.47
C ARG A 115 19.28 -2.88 7.12
N ASN A 116 20.02 -2.65 6.04
CA ASN A 116 19.66 -3.13 4.71
C ASN A 116 19.68 -4.65 4.61
N GLU A 117 20.64 -5.31 5.25
CA GLU A 117 20.67 -6.78 5.34
C GLU A 117 19.48 -7.34 6.12
N ALA A 118 19.12 -6.72 7.24
CA ALA A 118 17.93 -7.10 8.00
C ALA A 118 16.66 -6.92 7.16
N ALA A 119 16.52 -5.80 6.45
CA ALA A 119 15.41 -5.55 5.54
C ALA A 119 15.31 -6.63 4.44
N LYS A 120 16.44 -7.02 3.82
CA LYS A 120 16.48 -8.10 2.82
C LYS A 120 16.03 -9.44 3.41
N LYS A 121 16.45 -9.78 4.64
CA LYS A 121 16.03 -11.01 5.33
C LYS A 121 14.51 -11.00 5.59
N ILE A 122 13.98 -9.88 6.08
CA ILE A 122 12.52 -9.71 6.32
C ILE A 122 11.75 -9.85 5.01
N GLN A 123 12.17 -9.15 3.95
CA GLN A 123 11.54 -9.23 2.64
C GLN A 123 11.55 -10.67 2.09
N LYS A 124 12.65 -11.41 2.25
CA LYS A 124 12.73 -12.82 1.83
C LYS A 124 11.71 -13.67 2.57
N VAL A 125 11.57 -13.52 3.88
CA VAL A 125 10.58 -14.24 4.69
C VAL A 125 9.15 -13.89 4.28
N MET A 126 8.84 -12.60 4.10
CA MET A 126 7.52 -12.17 3.64
C MET A 126 7.16 -12.76 2.28
N ARG A 127 8.09 -12.73 1.31
CA ARG A 127 7.88 -13.34 -0.02
C ARG A 127 7.62 -14.85 0.08
N LEU A 128 8.36 -15.55 0.93
CA LEU A 128 8.14 -16.99 1.17
C LEU A 128 6.77 -17.27 1.80
N ASN A 129 6.33 -16.46 2.76
CA ASN A 129 5.02 -16.62 3.38
C ASN A 129 3.88 -16.36 2.38
N VAL A 130 3.98 -15.33 1.55
CA VAL A 130 3.01 -15.08 0.48
C VAL A 130 2.96 -16.25 -0.49
N LYS A 131 4.13 -16.77 -0.90
CA LYS A 131 4.21 -17.95 -1.78
C LYS A 131 3.54 -19.18 -1.16
N ARG A 132 3.84 -19.50 0.11
CA ARG A 132 3.22 -20.61 0.85
C ARG A 132 1.71 -20.45 0.98
N ALA A 133 1.23 -19.24 1.26
CA ALA A 133 -0.20 -18.96 1.35
C ALA A 133 -0.88 -19.18 -0.02
N GLN A 134 -0.24 -18.77 -1.10
CA GLN A 134 -0.73 -18.99 -2.46
C GLN A 134 -0.74 -20.48 -2.83
N GLU A 135 0.33 -21.20 -2.54
CA GLU A 135 0.41 -22.67 -2.71
C GLU A 135 -0.67 -23.38 -1.90
N GLY A 136 -0.92 -22.94 -0.66
CA GLY A 136 -2.00 -23.46 0.19
C GLY A 136 -3.38 -23.25 -0.40
N ARG A 137 -3.69 -22.04 -0.89
CA ARG A 137 -4.96 -21.73 -1.58
C ARG A 137 -5.15 -22.55 -2.85
N ILE A 138 -4.08 -22.71 -3.64
CA ILE A 138 -4.11 -23.55 -4.83
C ILE A 138 -4.37 -24.99 -4.41
N LYS A 139 -3.63 -25.53 -3.44
CA LYS A 139 -3.84 -26.91 -2.96
C LYS A 139 -5.28 -27.12 -2.47
N GLN A 140 -5.83 -26.20 -1.70
CA GLN A 140 -7.22 -26.24 -1.23
C GLN A 140 -8.21 -26.33 -2.40
N LYS A 141 -8.08 -25.43 -3.39
CA LYS A 141 -8.90 -25.45 -4.62
C LYS A 141 -8.75 -26.74 -5.41
N TRP A 142 -7.56 -27.32 -5.45
CA TRP A 142 -7.33 -28.59 -6.13
C TRP A 142 -8.02 -29.75 -5.40
N THR A 143 -8.04 -29.72 -4.06
CA THR A 143 -8.70 -30.73 -3.22
C THR A 143 -10.22 -30.60 -3.14
N GLU A 144 -10.81 -29.47 -3.57
CA GLU A 144 -12.27 -29.29 -3.63
C GLU A 144 -12.95 -30.26 -4.62
N PHE A 145 -12.23 -30.75 -5.63
CA PHE A 145 -12.75 -31.70 -6.60
C PHE A 145 -12.40 -33.14 -6.21
N GLU A 146 -13.37 -34.05 -6.35
CA GLU A 146 -13.18 -35.49 -6.28
C GLU A 146 -12.09 -35.96 -7.25
N GLY A 147 -11.33 -36.98 -6.85
CA GLY A 147 -10.14 -37.45 -7.57
C GLY A 147 -10.41 -37.81 -9.04
N LEU A 148 -11.55 -38.45 -9.33
CA LEU A 148 -11.94 -38.82 -10.70
C LEU A 148 -12.21 -37.61 -11.59
N LYS A 149 -12.94 -36.62 -11.06
CA LYS A 149 -13.26 -35.38 -11.77
C LYS A 149 -12.00 -34.54 -12.04
N ARG A 150 -11.00 -34.63 -11.16
CA ARG A 150 -9.68 -34.00 -11.34
C ARG A 150 -8.92 -34.63 -12.51
N VAL A 151 -8.90 -35.96 -12.61
CA VAL A 151 -8.25 -36.67 -13.73
C VAL A 151 -8.94 -36.35 -15.06
N GLU A 152 -10.27 -36.27 -15.08
CA GLU A 152 -11.03 -35.88 -16.27
C GLU A 152 -10.71 -34.46 -16.73
N LEU A 153 -10.65 -33.49 -15.80
CA LEU A 153 -10.26 -32.11 -16.11
C LEU A 153 -8.81 -32.01 -16.57
N LEU A 154 -7.89 -32.76 -15.95
CA LEU A 154 -6.50 -32.85 -16.40
C LEU A 154 -6.39 -33.49 -17.79
N GLY A 155 -7.21 -34.50 -18.09
CA GLY A 155 -7.35 -35.07 -19.43
C GLY A 155 -7.82 -34.03 -20.44
N LYS A 156 -8.87 -33.27 -20.13
CA LYS A 156 -9.34 -32.14 -20.96
C LYS A 156 -8.26 -31.07 -21.15
N VAL A 157 -7.43 -30.79 -20.14
CA VAL A 157 -6.30 -29.86 -20.24
C VAL A 157 -5.15 -30.44 -21.06
N ALA A 158 -4.83 -31.72 -20.91
CA ALA A 158 -3.79 -32.40 -21.67
C ALA A 158 -4.19 -32.54 -23.15
N GLU A 159 -5.46 -32.83 -23.43
CA GLU A 159 -6.03 -32.79 -24.79
C GLU A 159 -5.95 -31.38 -25.38
N ARG A 160 -6.22 -30.34 -24.58
CA ARG A 160 -6.06 -28.93 -25.00
C ARG A 160 -4.61 -28.53 -25.26
N LEU A 161 -3.65 -29.08 -24.52
CA LEU A 161 -2.21 -28.77 -24.66
C LEU A 161 -1.52 -29.64 -25.71
N GLY A 162 -2.00 -30.86 -25.95
CA GLY A 162 -1.40 -31.84 -26.86
C GLY A 162 -2.04 -31.93 -28.25
N GLY A 163 -3.21 -31.33 -28.46
CA GLY A 163 -3.96 -31.39 -29.72
C GLY A 163 -3.73 -30.19 -30.64
N LYS A 164 -3.44 -30.45 -31.92
CA LYS A 164 -3.31 -29.46 -33.01
C LYS A 164 -4.50 -28.48 -33.03
N TYR A 165 -4.20 -27.19 -32.98
CA TYR A 165 -5.14 -26.07 -32.87
C TYR A 165 -6.17 -26.00 -34.02
N VAL A 166 -7.45 -26.02 -33.67
CA VAL A 166 -8.45 -25.12 -34.26
C VAL A 166 -9.16 -24.44 -33.09
N LEU A 167 -8.86 -23.15 -32.87
CA LEU A 167 -9.56 -22.33 -31.89
C LEU A 167 -11.06 -22.39 -32.20
N ARG A 168 -11.87 -22.91 -31.27
CA ARG A 168 -13.32 -22.84 -31.42
C ARG A 168 -13.72 -21.38 -31.29
N ARG A 169 -14.80 -20.98 -31.98
CA ARG A 169 -15.34 -19.61 -31.94
C ARG A 169 -15.54 -19.09 -30.51
N THR A 170 -15.95 -19.97 -29.60
CA THR A 170 -16.12 -19.70 -28.16
C THR A 170 -14.81 -19.35 -27.44
N ASP A 171 -13.68 -19.93 -27.84
CA ASP A 171 -12.37 -19.63 -27.25
C ASP A 171 -11.87 -18.26 -27.71
N LEU A 172 -12.12 -17.91 -28.98
CA LEU A 172 -11.85 -16.57 -29.52
C LEU A 172 -12.70 -15.50 -28.82
N GLU A 173 -13.99 -15.77 -28.59
CA GLU A 173 -14.88 -14.89 -27.83
C GLU A 173 -14.41 -14.73 -26.39
N THR A 174 -13.97 -15.82 -25.74
CA THR A 174 -13.43 -15.77 -24.38
C THR A 174 -12.13 -14.98 -24.30
N VAL A 175 -11.25 -15.11 -25.30
CA VAL A 175 -10.01 -14.33 -25.40
C VAL A 175 -10.31 -12.86 -25.66
N ARG A 176 -11.22 -12.55 -26.60
CA ARG A 176 -11.69 -11.17 -26.85
C ARG A 176 -12.29 -10.55 -25.60
N PHE A 177 -13.15 -11.27 -24.88
CA PHE A 177 -13.74 -10.80 -23.63
C PHE A 177 -12.69 -10.54 -22.55
N LYS A 178 -11.68 -11.41 -22.41
CA LYS A 178 -10.57 -11.21 -21.46
C LYS A 178 -9.68 -10.03 -21.83
N ILE A 179 -9.45 -9.77 -23.11
CA ILE A 179 -8.71 -8.59 -23.58
C ILE A 179 -9.52 -7.33 -23.26
N ALA A 180 -10.79 -7.27 -23.66
CA ALA A 180 -11.66 -6.13 -23.39
C ALA A 180 -11.80 -5.84 -21.88
N SER A 181 -11.91 -6.89 -21.05
CA SER A 181 -11.97 -6.73 -19.58
C SER A 181 -10.67 -6.17 -18.99
N LYS A 182 -9.52 -6.54 -19.56
CA LYS A 182 -8.22 -5.99 -19.14
C LYS A 182 -8.05 -4.53 -19.57
N ASP A 183 -8.49 -4.19 -20.77
CA ASP A 183 -8.41 -2.82 -21.29
C ASP A 183 -9.30 -1.88 -20.47
N LEU A 184 -10.51 -2.31 -20.12
CA LEU A 184 -11.39 -1.58 -19.20
C LEU A 184 -10.78 -1.40 -17.79
N GLY A 185 -10.09 -2.44 -17.30
CA GLY A 185 -9.37 -2.37 -16.02
C GLY A 185 -8.20 -1.37 -16.06
N LEU A 186 -7.41 -1.39 -17.14
CA LEU A 186 -6.33 -0.43 -17.39
C LEU A 186 -6.84 1.01 -17.45
N ASP A 187 -7.96 1.25 -18.15
CA ASP A 187 -8.57 2.58 -18.24
C ASP A 187 -9.04 3.09 -16.87
N SER A 188 -9.62 2.21 -16.04
CA SER A 188 -9.98 2.51 -14.66
C SER A 188 -8.75 2.86 -13.82
N ASP A 189 -7.68 2.08 -13.93
CA ASP A 189 -6.44 2.30 -13.19
C ASP A 189 -5.74 3.60 -13.64
N ILE A 190 -5.75 3.92 -14.93
CA ILE A 190 -5.25 5.19 -15.48
C ILE A 190 -6.07 6.36 -14.94
N CYS A 191 -7.40 6.24 -14.89
CA CYS A 191 -8.27 7.27 -14.35
C CYS A 191 -8.04 7.51 -12.84
N GLU A 192 -7.89 6.43 -12.06
CA GLU A 192 -7.55 6.51 -10.64
C GLU A 192 -6.14 7.09 -10.41
N PHE A 193 -5.16 6.73 -11.24
CA PHE A 193 -3.84 7.34 -11.20
C PHE A 193 -3.90 8.85 -11.48
N ALA A 194 -4.58 9.26 -12.55
CA ALA A 194 -4.78 10.67 -12.90
C ALA A 194 -5.56 11.44 -11.83
N ARG A 195 -6.45 10.78 -11.10
CA ARG A 195 -7.15 11.34 -9.93
C ARG A 195 -6.19 11.55 -8.77
N ARG A 196 -5.36 10.57 -8.45
CA ARG A 196 -4.34 10.65 -7.38
C ARG A 196 -3.32 11.75 -7.67
N GLU A 197 -2.83 11.88 -8.90
CA GLU A 197 -1.90 12.95 -9.25
C GLU A 197 -2.51 14.35 -9.05
N ARG A 198 -3.76 14.55 -9.47
CA ARG A 198 -4.48 15.82 -9.24
C ARG A 198 -4.63 16.13 -7.76
N LEU A 199 -4.95 15.13 -6.94
CA LEU A 199 -5.07 15.28 -5.50
C LEU A 199 -3.72 15.63 -4.85
N ILE A 200 -2.65 14.94 -5.23
CA ILE A 200 -1.29 15.23 -4.76
C ILE A 200 -0.88 16.65 -5.12
N LYS A 201 -1.15 17.10 -6.35
CA LYS A 201 -0.85 18.46 -6.79
C LYS A 201 -1.64 19.51 -5.99
N SER A 202 -2.92 19.25 -5.73
CA SER A 202 -3.75 20.11 -4.88
C SER A 202 -3.24 20.19 -3.45
N LEU A 203 -2.88 19.05 -2.85
CA LEU A 203 -2.34 19.01 -1.49
C LEU A 203 -1.00 19.74 -1.38
N LYS A 204 -0.11 19.57 -2.38
CA LYS A 204 1.16 20.31 -2.44
C LYS A 204 0.93 21.81 -2.50
N ASN A 205 -0.01 22.27 -3.32
CA ASN A 205 -0.37 23.68 -3.40
C ASN A 205 -0.91 24.18 -2.06
N ASN A 206 -1.90 23.48 -1.47
CA ASN A 206 -2.46 23.86 -0.17
C ASN A 206 -1.39 23.92 0.93
N MET A 207 -0.46 22.97 0.94
CA MET A 207 0.62 22.93 1.92
C MET A 207 1.62 24.07 1.74
N ASN A 208 1.87 24.51 0.50
CA ASN A 208 2.66 25.71 0.24
C ASN A 208 1.93 26.98 0.68
N THR A 209 0.63 27.10 0.40
CA THR A 209 -0.19 28.24 0.85
C THR A 209 -0.22 28.33 2.38
N LEU A 210 -0.33 27.21 3.08
CA LEU A 210 -0.28 27.15 4.55
C LEU A 210 1.07 27.59 5.11
N LYS A 211 2.19 27.31 4.42
CA LYS A 211 3.52 27.81 4.82
C LYS A 211 3.67 29.32 4.63
N GLU A 212 2.91 29.92 3.72
CA GLU A 212 2.93 31.37 3.47
C GLU A 212 2.04 32.15 4.44
N ILE A 213 1.08 31.50 5.08
CA ILE A 213 0.20 32.13 6.07
C ILE A 213 0.98 32.35 7.36
N ARG A 214 1.33 33.61 7.62
CA ARG A 214 2.05 34.03 8.84
C ARG A 214 1.14 34.63 9.91
N ASN A 215 -0.02 35.19 9.50
CA ASN A 215 -0.98 35.87 10.37
C ASN A 215 -2.44 35.51 9.99
N MET A 216 -3.37 35.73 10.91
CA MET A 216 -4.81 35.40 10.77
C MET A 216 -5.51 36.12 9.61
N ASP A 217 -5.12 37.36 9.27
CA ASP A 217 -5.75 38.11 8.18
C ASP A 217 -5.48 37.45 6.81
N ILE A 218 -4.26 36.94 6.61
CA ILE A 218 -3.87 36.22 5.40
C ILE A 218 -4.59 34.86 5.31
N LEU A 219 -4.88 34.24 6.46
CA LEU A 219 -5.66 33.00 6.52
C LEU A 219 -7.11 33.24 6.10
N LEU A 220 -7.72 34.34 6.52
CA LEU A 220 -9.09 34.69 6.15
C LEU A 220 -9.19 35.03 4.65
N GLU A 221 -8.19 35.71 4.09
CA GLU A 221 -8.14 36.04 2.66
C GLU A 221 -7.87 34.81 1.77
N LYS A 222 -6.93 33.94 2.16
CA LYS A 222 -6.56 32.74 1.38
C LYS A 222 -7.38 31.49 1.74
N GLY A 223 -8.15 31.52 2.83
CA GLY A 223 -8.91 30.39 3.37
C GLY A 223 -9.97 29.85 2.40
N ASP A 224 -10.60 30.73 1.62
CA ASP A 224 -11.58 30.37 0.59
C ASP A 224 -10.98 29.58 -0.57
N SER A 225 -9.68 29.67 -0.79
CA SER A 225 -8.96 28.88 -1.79
C SER A 225 -8.56 27.49 -1.26
N LEU A 226 -8.42 27.34 0.07
CA LEU A 226 -8.09 26.08 0.74
C LEU A 226 -9.32 25.17 0.93
N SER A 227 -10.51 25.75 1.05
CA SER A 227 -11.79 25.03 1.17
C SER A 227 -12.31 24.49 -0.17
N ARG A 228 -11.81 25.02 -1.30
CA ARG A 228 -12.07 24.47 -2.64
C ARG A 228 -11.30 23.17 -2.81
N THR A 229 -11.90 22.07 -2.39
CA THR A 229 -11.44 20.75 -2.82
C THR A 229 -11.42 20.70 -4.36
N PRO A 230 -10.49 19.95 -4.99
CA PRO A 230 -10.41 19.82 -6.44
C PRO A 230 -11.64 19.12 -7.05
N PHE A 231 -12.60 18.72 -6.20
CA PHE A 231 -13.94 18.38 -6.62
C PHE A 231 -14.67 19.66 -7.00
N GLY A 232 -14.72 19.93 -8.31
CA GLY A 232 -15.89 20.58 -8.88
C GLY A 232 -17.11 19.76 -8.46
N GLY A 233 -17.84 20.24 -7.44
CA GLY A 233 -18.94 19.51 -6.82
C GLY A 233 -19.95 19.07 -7.86
N LEU A 234 -20.45 17.83 -7.74
CA LEU A 234 -21.56 17.17 -8.46
C LEU A 234 -21.62 17.30 -10.01
N ARG A 235 -21.43 18.49 -10.59
CA ARG A 235 -21.39 18.81 -12.02
C ARG A 235 -20.25 18.13 -12.78
N GLY A 236 -19.09 17.90 -12.16
CA GLY A 236 -17.95 17.24 -12.83
C GLY A 236 -18.20 15.74 -13.07
N VAL A 237 -18.82 15.07 -12.10
CA VAL A 237 -19.21 13.65 -12.18
C VAL A 237 -20.37 13.49 -13.17
N ALA A 238 -21.37 14.38 -13.13
CA ALA A 238 -22.47 14.37 -14.09
C ALA A 238 -22.00 14.58 -15.53
N LYS A 239 -21.03 15.48 -15.77
CA LYS A 239 -20.46 15.70 -17.12
C LYS A 239 -19.60 14.52 -17.59
N GLY A 240 -18.90 13.84 -16.67
CA GLY A 240 -18.18 12.61 -16.95
C GLY A 240 -19.11 11.45 -17.29
N GLN A 241 -20.22 11.30 -16.56
CA GLN A 241 -21.26 10.31 -16.85
C GLN A 241 -21.95 10.59 -18.19
N GLN A 242 -22.31 11.85 -18.48
CA GLN A 242 -22.85 12.22 -19.80
C GLN A 242 -21.89 11.91 -20.95
N LEU A 243 -20.59 12.18 -20.78
CA LEU A 243 -19.58 11.85 -21.80
C LEU A 243 -19.40 10.34 -21.98
N PHE A 244 -19.53 9.57 -20.89
CA PHE A 244 -19.48 8.12 -20.93
C PHE A 244 -20.71 7.53 -21.64
N GLU A 245 -21.91 8.00 -21.29
CA GLU A 245 -23.17 7.62 -21.94
C GLU A 245 -23.16 7.93 -23.44
N GLN A 246 -22.72 9.14 -23.82
CA GLN A 246 -22.56 9.51 -25.24
C GLN A 246 -21.55 8.64 -25.99
N LYS A 247 -20.51 8.14 -25.30
CA LYS A 247 -19.50 7.27 -25.91
C LYS A 247 -20.04 5.84 -26.06
N MET A 248 -20.82 5.36 -25.09
CA MET A 248 -21.52 4.07 -25.16
C MET A 248 -22.56 4.05 -26.28
N GLU A 249 -23.39 5.09 -26.41
CA GLU A 249 -24.36 5.20 -27.52
C GLU A 249 -23.67 5.18 -28.89
N LYS A 250 -22.52 5.87 -29.03
CA LYS A 250 -21.75 5.83 -30.28
C LYS A 250 -21.22 4.44 -30.62
N LEU A 251 -20.71 3.72 -29.62
CA LEU A 251 -20.21 2.35 -29.80
C LEU A 251 -21.34 1.37 -30.13
N GLU A 252 -22.51 1.53 -29.51
CA GLU A 252 -23.69 0.73 -29.86
C GLU A 252 -24.15 1.00 -31.30
N ILE A 253 -24.17 2.27 -31.73
CA ILE A 253 -24.50 2.63 -33.12
C ILE A 253 -23.45 2.10 -34.10
N GLU A 254 -22.17 2.12 -33.76
CA GLU A 254 -21.09 1.57 -34.60
C GLU A 254 -21.19 0.05 -34.70
N ASN A 255 -21.41 -0.66 -33.60
CA ASN A 255 -21.62 -2.11 -33.59
C ASN A 255 -22.85 -2.51 -34.41
N LEU A 256 -23.98 -1.79 -34.26
CA LEU A 256 -25.16 -2.03 -35.06
C LEU A 256 -24.88 -1.79 -36.56
N LYS A 257 -24.13 -0.74 -36.91
CA LYS A 257 -23.74 -0.49 -38.30
C LYS A 257 -22.84 -1.58 -38.88
N GLU A 258 -21.97 -2.19 -38.08
CA GLU A 258 -21.19 -3.35 -38.50
C GLU A 258 -22.06 -4.60 -38.69
N GLU A 259 -22.98 -4.88 -37.76
CA GLU A 259 -23.92 -6.00 -37.87
C GLU A 259 -24.85 -5.89 -39.11
N PHE A 260 -25.29 -4.68 -39.45
CA PHE A 260 -26.09 -4.44 -40.66
C PHE A 260 -25.26 -4.38 -41.95
N LYS A 261 -23.93 -4.30 -41.86
CA LYS A 261 -23.03 -4.34 -43.03
C LYS A 261 -22.90 -5.76 -43.58
N ASP A 262 -23.05 -6.77 -42.72
CA ASP A 262 -23.02 -8.19 -43.07
C ASP A 262 -24.38 -8.72 -43.58
N LEU A 263 -25.42 -7.88 -43.57
CA LEU A 263 -26.79 -8.19 -44.03
C LEU A 263 -27.12 -7.61 -45.43
N ARG A 264 -26.15 -7.01 -46.13
CA ARG A 264 -26.25 -6.58 -47.54
C ARG A 264 -25.36 -7.43 -48.43
#